data_AF-A0A183HWY3-F1
#
_entry.id   AF-A0A183HWY3-F1
#
_cell.length_a   1.000
_cell.length_b   1.000
_cell.length_c   1.000
_cell.angle_alpha   90.00
_cell.angle_beta   90.00
_cell.angle_gamma   90.00
#
_symmetry.space_group_name_H-M   'P 1'
#
loop_
_entity.id
_entity.type
_entity.pdbx_description
1 polymer ?
#
loop_
_entity_poly.entity_id
_entity_poly.type
_entity_poly.pdbx_seq_one_letter_code
_entity_poly.pdbx_strand_id
1 'polypeptide(L)'
;MVRGGVKCPKPIRLRKHIMIMTFIGSNGIAARKLKDIEWSDEETIYDTFLQVKAAVIKMFTDCNLVHGDLSEFNILYHENDIYIIDVSQVSLLIKL
;
A
#
# COMPACT_ATOMS: atom_id res chain seq x y z
N MET A 1 2.99 -14.75 -0.88
CA MET A 1 3.07 -13.42 -1.50
C MET A 1 1.65 -13.02 -1.87
N VAL A 2 1.19 -11.81 -1.54
CA VAL A 2 -0.10 -11.33 -2.06
C VAL A 2 0.04 -11.33 -3.59
N ARG A 3 -0.92 -11.94 -4.29
CA ARG A 3 -0.87 -12.06 -5.76
C ARG A 3 -0.70 -10.65 -6.36
N GLY A 4 0.31 -10.46 -7.20
CA GLY A 4 0.58 -9.18 -7.88
C GLY A 4 1.79 -8.36 -7.41
N GLY A 5 2.52 -8.81 -6.38
CA GLY A 5 3.83 -8.22 -6.03
C GLY A 5 3.79 -6.79 -5.47
N VAL A 6 2.60 -6.30 -5.11
CA VAL A 6 2.38 -5.06 -4.37
C VAL A 6 2.43 -5.36 -2.87
N LYS A 7 3.18 -4.54 -2.12
CA LYS A 7 3.27 -4.66 -0.67
C LYS A 7 2.02 -4.10 -0.02
N CYS A 8 1.35 -4.94 0.76
CA CYS A 8 0.16 -4.59 1.54
C CYS A 8 0.04 -5.54 2.75
N PRO A 9 -0.76 -5.19 3.77
CA PRO A 9 -1.06 -6.09 4.88
C PRO A 9 -1.65 -7.41 4.39
N LYS A 10 -1.05 -8.53 4.79
CA LYS A 10 -1.56 -9.85 4.44
C LYS A 10 -2.80 -10.17 5.28
N PRO A 11 -3.93 -10.54 4.68
CA PRO A 11 -5.09 -10.95 5.44
C PRO A 11 -4.81 -12.28 6.17
N ILE A 12 -5.16 -12.34 7.45
CA ILE A 12 -5.03 -13.53 8.31
C ILE A 12 -6.39 -14.21 8.47
N ARG A 13 -7.44 -13.43 8.76
CA ARG A 13 -8.79 -13.97 9.00
C ARG A 13 -9.86 -12.92 8.71
N LEU A 14 -10.95 -13.35 8.08
CA LEU A 14 -12.17 -12.56 7.93
C LEU A 14 -13.31 -13.26 8.67
N ARG A 15 -14.01 -12.55 9.55
CA ARG A 15 -15.23 -13.03 10.23
C ARG A 15 -16.26 -11.90 10.29
N LYS A 16 -17.39 -12.09 9.60
CA LYS A 16 -18.42 -11.05 9.43
C LYS A 16 -17.79 -9.77 8.86
N HIS A 17 -17.81 -8.67 9.60
CA HIS A 17 -17.24 -7.37 9.23
C HIS A 17 -15.86 -7.10 9.86
N ILE A 18 -15.25 -8.10 10.52
CA ILE A 18 -13.94 -7.96 11.16
C ILE A 18 -12.89 -8.67 10.30
N MET A 19 -11.92 -7.90 9.82
CA MET A 19 -10.73 -8.38 9.11
C MET A 19 -9.49 -8.25 9.99
N ILE A 20 -8.78 -9.36 10.17
CA ILE A 20 -7.48 -9.41 10.83
C ILE A 20 -6.42 -9.53 9.74
N MET A 21 -5.39 -8.70 9.81
CA MET A 21 -4.29 -8.63 8.86
C MET A 21 -2.96 -8.50 9.58
N THR A 22 -1.85 -8.70 8.86
CA THR A 22 -0.50 -8.48 9.40
C THR A 22 -0.30 -7.01 9.75
N PHE A 23 0.29 -6.77 10.92
CA PHE A 23 0.70 -5.45 11.35
C PHE A 23 1.91 -4.96 10.55
N ILE A 24 1.92 -3.67 10.18
CA ILE A 24 3.05 -3.01 9.52
C ILE A 24 3.59 -1.96 10.50
N GLY A 25 4.82 -2.16 10.98
CA GLY A 25 5.42 -1.36 12.04
C GLY A 25 6.36 -2.19 12.93
N SER A 26 7.05 -1.51 13.84
CA SER A 26 8.07 -2.12 14.73
C SER A 26 7.80 -1.77 16.19
N ASN A 27 8.13 -2.69 17.10
CA ASN A 27 8.00 -2.49 18.56
C ASN A 27 6.59 -2.07 19.02
N GLY A 28 5.54 -2.56 18.35
CA GLY A 28 4.15 -2.21 18.65
C GLY A 28 3.71 -0.83 18.15
N ILE A 29 4.59 -0.10 17.45
CA ILE A 29 4.29 1.21 16.87
C ILE A 29 3.98 1.02 15.39
N ALA A 30 2.84 1.55 14.94
CA ALA A 30 2.42 1.46 13.55
C ALA A 30 3.34 2.29 12.64
N ALA A 31 3.56 1.80 11.42
CA ALA A 31 4.25 2.57 10.39
C ALA A 31 3.52 3.89 10.10
N ARG A 32 4.29 4.93 9.76
CA ARG A 32 3.73 6.25 9.46
C ARG A 32 3.14 6.26 8.05
N LYS A 33 2.10 7.06 7.86
CA LYS A 33 1.59 7.38 6.53
C LYS A 33 2.58 8.31 5.81
N LEU A 34 2.62 8.28 4.49
CA LEU A 34 3.45 9.24 3.72
C LEU A 34 3.10 10.69 4.06
N LYS A 35 1.81 10.97 4.33
CA LYS A 35 1.35 12.30 4.76
C LYS A 35 2.08 12.85 5.98
N ASP A 36 2.38 11.95 6.91
CA ASP A 36 2.87 12.31 8.24
C ASP A 36 4.40 12.31 8.29
N ILE A 37 5.10 12.06 7.18
CA ILE A 37 6.56 12.02 7.14
C ILE A 37 7.09 13.39 6.72
N GLU A 38 8.02 13.91 7.50
CA GLU A 38 8.84 15.06 7.10
C GLU A 38 10.00 14.52 6.27
N TRP A 39 10.00 14.86 4.98
CA TRP A 39 11.02 14.40 4.05
C TRP A 39 12.15 15.43 3.98
N SER A 40 13.38 14.98 4.22
CA SER A 40 14.58 15.83 4.14
C SER A 40 15.58 15.36 3.09
N ASP A 41 15.48 14.10 2.65
CA ASP A 41 16.43 13.46 1.76
C ASP A 41 15.81 13.26 0.37
N GLU A 42 16.41 13.89 -0.64
CA GLU A 42 15.90 13.88 -2.03
C GLU A 42 15.97 12.48 -2.65
N GLU A 43 17.00 11.69 -2.33
CA GLU A 43 17.15 10.32 -2.83
C GLU A 43 16.02 9.43 -2.32
N THR A 44 15.74 9.47 -1.01
CA THR A 44 14.65 8.73 -0.39
C THR A 44 13.28 9.15 -0.94
N ILE A 45 13.06 10.45 -1.19
CA ILE A 45 11.82 10.94 -1.82
C ILE A 45 11.67 10.34 -3.21
N TYR A 46 12.73 10.40 -4.03
CA TYR A 46 12.73 9.89 -5.39
C TYR A 46 12.49 8.39 -5.44
N ASP A 47 13.18 7.61 -4.60
CA ASP A 47 12.99 6.17 -4.48
C ASP A 47 11.58 5.81 -4.04
N THR A 48 11.04 6.52 -3.05
CA THR A 48 9.67 6.33 -2.59
C THR A 48 8.66 6.60 -3.70
N PHE A 49 8.86 7.67 -4.48
CA PHE A 49 8.03 7.96 -5.65
C PHE A 49 8.08 6.85 -6.69
N LEU A 50 9.27 6.33 -7.00
CA LEU A 50 9.43 5.21 -7.95
C LEU A 50 8.71 3.95 -7.45
N GLN A 51 8.77 3.66 -6.15
CA GLN A 51 8.05 2.53 -5.57
C GLN A 51 6.53 2.69 -5.69
N VAL A 52 5.99 3.89 -5.39
CA VAL A 52 4.55 4.17 -5.54
C VAL A 52 4.13 4.01 -7.00
N LYS A 53 4.89 4.60 -7.94
CA LYS A 53 4.62 4.45 -9.38
C LYS A 53 4.62 2.99 -9.82
N ALA A 54 5.63 2.21 -9.40
CA ALA A 54 5.71 0.79 -9.72
C ALA A 54 4.54 0.00 -9.13
N ALA A 55 4.10 0.32 -7.92
CA ALA A 55 2.95 -0.32 -7.29
C ALA A 55 1.66 -0.03 -8.04
N VAL A 56 1.41 1.23 -8.44
CA VAL A 56 0.23 1.61 -9.24
C VAL A 56 0.19 0.85 -10.57
N ILE A 57 1.32 0.81 -11.29
CA ILE A 57 1.43 0.08 -12.55
C ILE A 57 1.11 -1.41 -12.33
N LYS A 58 1.72 -2.05 -11.31
CA LYS A 58 1.47 -3.47 -11.00
C LYS A 58 0.02 -3.75 -10.58
N MET A 59 -0.61 -2.86 -9.81
CA MET A 59 -2.04 -3.00 -9.48
C MET A 59 -2.87 -3.04 -10.77
N PHE A 60 -2.57 -2.17 -11.73
CA PHE A 60 -3.29 -2.09 -12.99
C PHE A 60 -2.99 -3.27 -13.92
N THR A 61 -1.72 -3.62 -14.14
CA THR A 61 -1.30 -4.63 -15.14
C THR A 61 -1.43 -6.06 -14.65
N ASP A 62 -1.04 -6.31 -13.40
CA ASP A 62 -0.86 -7.67 -12.88
C ASP A 62 -2.05 -8.09 -12.02
N CYS A 63 -2.70 -7.12 -11.35
CA CYS A 63 -3.85 -7.38 -10.50
C CYS A 63 -5.20 -7.08 -11.19
N ASN A 64 -5.21 -6.31 -12.28
CA ASN A 64 -6.42 -5.73 -12.89
C ASN A 64 -7.28 -4.93 -11.88
N LEU A 65 -6.63 -4.21 -10.96
CA LEU A 65 -7.28 -3.43 -9.92
C LEU A 65 -6.92 -1.95 -10.04
N VAL A 66 -7.87 -1.09 -9.69
CA VAL A 66 -7.64 0.34 -9.47
C VAL A 66 -8.03 0.65 -8.02
N HIS A 67 -7.16 1.33 -7.27
CA HIS A 67 -7.40 1.65 -5.86
C HIS A 67 -8.64 2.53 -5.65
N GLY A 68 -8.94 3.42 -6.60
CA GLY A 68 -10.06 4.37 -6.53
C GLY A 68 -9.79 5.60 -5.65
N ASP A 69 -8.99 5.44 -4.59
CA ASP A 69 -8.65 6.51 -3.63
C ASP A 69 -7.17 6.44 -3.17
N LEU A 70 -6.23 6.22 -4.10
CA LEU A 70 -4.82 6.18 -3.72
C LEU A 70 -4.30 7.59 -3.45
N SER A 71 -3.85 7.84 -2.22
CA SER A 71 -3.26 9.10 -1.78
C SER A 71 -2.19 8.86 -0.71
N GLU A 72 -1.48 9.90 -0.28
CA GLU A 72 -0.47 9.84 0.78
C GLU A 72 -1.05 9.39 2.14
N PHE A 73 -2.37 9.42 2.29
CA PHE A 73 -3.10 8.96 3.48
C PHE A 73 -3.28 7.44 3.54
N ASN A 74 -3.21 6.78 2.37
CA ASN A 74 -3.45 5.34 2.18
C ASN A 74 -2.17 4.57 1.85
N ILE A 75 -1.00 5.19 2.04
CA ILE A 75 0.30 4.58 1.85
C ILE A 75 1.09 4.71 3.16
N LEU A 76 1.53 3.58 3.70
CA LEU A 76 2.45 3.52 4.82
C LEU A 76 3.88 3.40 4.30
N TYR A 77 4.83 3.94 5.07
CA TYR A 77 6.26 3.80 4.80
C TYR A 77 6.94 3.12 5.98
N HIS A 78 7.65 2.03 5.69
CA HIS A 78 8.29 1.21 6.71
C HIS A 78 9.52 0.53 6.15
N GLU A 79 10.66 0.65 6.84
CA GLU A 79 11.93 0.01 6.45
C GLU A 79 12.31 0.25 4.97
N ASN A 80 12.23 1.50 4.53
CA ASN A 80 12.50 1.95 3.15
C ASN A 80 11.56 1.41 2.07
N ASP A 81 10.42 0.85 2.48
CA ASP A 81 9.42 0.30 1.58
C ASP A 81 8.04 0.95 1.76
N ILE A 82 7.31 1.09 0.65
CA ILE A 82 5.90 1.50 0.67
C ILE A 82 4.96 0.32 0.83
N TYR A 83 3.89 0.50 1.61
CA TYR A 83 2.80 -0.45 1.78
C TYR A 83 1.47 0.24 1.50
N ILE A 84 0.71 -0.29 0.55
CA ILE A 84 -0.62 0.21 0.23
C ILE A 84 -1.63 -0.38 1.22
N ILE A 85 -2.45 0.48 1.81
CA ILE A 85 -3.53 0.13 2.74
C ILE A 85 -4.87 0.67 2.25
N ASP A 86 -5.94 0.27 2.92
CA ASP A 86 -7.31 0.70 2.62
C ASP A 86 -7.77 0.45 1.18
N VAL A 87 -7.64 -0.81 0.77
CA VAL A 87 -8.15 -1.31 -0.53
C VAL A 87 -9.68 -1.49 -0.54
N SER A 88 -10.40 -0.90 0.42
CA SER A 88 -11.85 -1.10 0.59
C SER A 88 -12.67 -0.55 -0.59
N GLN A 89 -12.15 0.48 -1.26
CA GLN A 89 -12.75 1.12 -2.44
C GLN A 89 -12.18 0.61 -3.77
N VAL A 90 -11.40 -0.48 -3.74
CA VAL A 90 -10.82 -1.05 -4.97
C VAL A 90 -11.92 -1.50 -5.91
N SER A 91 -11.83 -1.03 -7.16
CA SER A 91 -12.70 -1.47 -8.26
C SER A 91 -11.93 -2.39 -9.21
N LEU A 92 -12.61 -3.45 -9.65
CA LEU A 92 -12.09 -4.34 -10.69
C LEU A 92 -12.08 -3.56 -12.01
N LEU A 93 -10.93 -3.54 -12.68
CA LEU A 93 -10.83 -2.95 -14.00
C LEU A 93 -11.44 -3.91 -15.03
N ILE A 94 -12.59 -3.53 -15.59
CA ILE A 94 -13.17 -4.18 -16.77
C ILE A 94 -12.54 -3.53 -17.99
N LYS A 95 -11.65 -4.23 -18.69
CA LYS A 95 -11.18 -3.82 -20.02
C LYS A 95 -12.33 -4.08 -21.00
N LEU A 96 -12.96 -3.01 -21.50
CA LEU A 96 -13.90 -3.05 -22.63
C LEU A 96 -13.17 -3.45 -23.91
#